data_AF-I3Z4L8-F1
#
_entry.id   AF-I3Z4L8-F1
#
_cell.length_a   1.000
_cell.length_b   1.000
_cell.length_c   1.000
_cell.angle_alpha   90.00
_cell.angle_beta   90.00
_cell.angle_gamma   90.00
#
_symmetry.space_group_name_H-M   'P 1'
#
loop_
_entity.id
_entity.type
_entity.pdbx_description
1 polymer ?
#
loop_
_entity_poly.entity_id
_entity_poly.type
_entity_poly.pdbx_seq_one_letter_code
_entity_poly.pdbx_strand_id
1 'polypeptide(L)'
;MSVHKVYTQGQINKRFQKIIFQDLLRHYYRNFIILNTLKIKLETADFNSYPSEEHILKFKSLPEDLRINKFTTSGKNYDSLHEFELLLRNINVEIDVFLDHLKNKDLNKEIKLRDFNTMFFKFSMIAERITRILKDLKYKGFNSTEHFYAYLKQVSEENAKRKKSVPPSIDSQRMEIESRKENFFDQLGLGKELDNDIKLEFDVLQLIPFYQTTT
;
A
#
# COMPACT_ATOMS: atom_id res chain seq x y z
N MET A 1 1.92 -29.78 31.60
CA MET A 1 1.12 -29.17 30.51
C MET A 1 1.69 -29.67 29.18
N SER A 2 0.89 -30.16 28.23
CA SER A 2 1.44 -30.62 26.94
C SER A 2 1.90 -29.43 26.10
N VAL A 3 3.00 -29.58 25.36
CA VAL A 3 3.56 -28.56 24.45
C VAL A 3 2.49 -28.02 23.48
N HIS A 4 1.57 -28.89 23.06
CA HIS A 4 0.46 -28.53 22.18
C HIS A 4 -0.56 -27.59 22.84
N LYS A 5 -0.81 -27.71 24.15
CA LYS A 5 -1.67 -26.80 24.93
C LYS A 5 -1.04 -25.40 25.09
N VAL A 6 0.29 -25.33 25.22
CA VAL A 6 1.02 -24.06 25.34
C VAL A 6 1.03 -23.30 24.00
N TYR A 7 1.22 -24.01 22.88
CA TYR A 7 1.18 -23.40 21.54
C TYR A 7 -0.22 -22.87 21.15
N THR A 8 -1.29 -23.58 21.53
CA THR A 8 -2.67 -23.13 21.25
C THR A 8 -3.10 -21.96 22.11
N GLN A 9 -2.59 -21.82 23.35
CA GLN A 9 -2.82 -20.64 24.21
C GLN A 9 -2.12 -19.36 23.69
N GLY A 10 -1.11 -19.48 22.82
CA GLY A 10 -0.40 -18.34 22.23
C GLY A 10 -0.94 -17.87 20.88
N GLN A 11 -1.98 -18.52 20.32
CA GLN A 11 -2.53 -18.16 19.02
C GLN A 11 -3.36 -16.88 19.11
N ILE A 12 -3.16 -15.98 18.14
CA ILE A 12 -4.04 -14.82 17.96
C ILE A 12 -5.40 -15.36 17.51
N ASN A 13 -6.51 -14.88 18.07
CA ASN A 13 -7.82 -15.42 17.67
C ASN A 13 -8.16 -15.05 16.21
N LYS A 14 -9.00 -15.85 15.54
CA LYS A 14 -9.36 -15.65 14.13
C LYS A 14 -9.97 -14.29 13.81
N ARG A 15 -10.66 -13.67 14.77
CA ARG A 15 -11.25 -12.33 14.60
C ARG A 15 -10.15 -11.27 14.48
N PHE A 16 -9.17 -11.30 15.37
CA PHE A 16 -8.02 -10.39 15.32
C PHE A 16 -7.15 -10.62 14.10
N GLN A 17 -6.89 -11.88 13.71
CA GLN A 17 -6.15 -12.20 12.49
C GLN A 17 -6.82 -11.56 11.25
N LYS A 18 -8.15 -11.69 11.13
CA LYS A 18 -8.93 -11.05 10.06
C LYS A 18 -8.77 -9.52 10.08
N ILE A 19 -8.87 -8.89 11.25
CA ILE A 19 -8.70 -7.44 11.39
C ILE A 19 -7.31 -7.01 10.95
N ILE A 20 -6.25 -7.75 11.32
CA ILE A 20 -4.87 -7.46 10.91
C ILE A 20 -4.74 -7.48 9.38
N PHE A 21 -5.28 -8.51 8.71
CA PHE A 21 -5.23 -8.56 7.24
C PHE A 21 -6.07 -7.47 6.56
N GLN A 22 -7.23 -7.12 7.13
CA GLN A 22 -8.02 -5.98 6.64
C GLN A 22 -7.24 -4.68 6.76
N ASP A 23 -6.55 -4.48 7.89
CA ASP A 23 -5.71 -3.32 8.15
C ASP A 23 -4.56 -3.22 7.14
N LEU A 24 -3.88 -4.34 6.87
CA LEU A 24 -2.84 -4.42 5.85
C LEU A 24 -3.39 -4.11 4.45
N LEU A 25 -4.54 -4.68 4.08
CA LEU A 25 -5.16 -4.40 2.78
C LEU A 25 -5.52 -2.92 2.64
N ARG A 26 -6.07 -2.31 3.70
CA ARG A 26 -6.34 -0.87 3.76
C ARG A 26 -5.06 -0.07 3.61
N HIS A 27 -4.00 -0.47 4.29
CA HIS A 27 -2.70 0.19 4.24
C HIS A 27 -2.12 0.17 2.82
N TYR A 28 -2.10 -0.99 2.15
CA TYR A 28 -1.62 -1.09 0.77
C TYR A 28 -2.48 -0.33 -0.24
N TYR A 29 -3.79 -0.30 -0.04
CA TYR A 29 -4.68 0.54 -0.85
C TYR A 29 -4.33 2.04 -0.71
N ARG A 30 -4.12 2.52 0.53
CA ARG A 30 -3.72 3.92 0.79
C ARG A 30 -2.33 4.22 0.23
N ASN A 31 -1.37 3.31 0.39
CA ASN A 31 -0.03 3.45 -0.18
C ASN A 31 -0.07 3.53 -1.71
N PHE A 32 -0.95 2.75 -2.35
CA PHE A 32 -1.16 2.81 -3.79
C PHE A 32 -1.70 4.17 -4.25
N ILE A 33 -2.65 4.76 -3.51
CA ILE A 33 -3.13 6.12 -3.76
C ILE A 33 -1.98 7.13 -3.67
N ILE A 34 -1.22 7.10 -2.57
CA ILE A 34 -0.10 8.02 -2.35
C ILE A 34 0.96 7.86 -3.44
N LEU A 35 1.27 6.63 -3.85
CA LEU A 35 2.24 6.34 -4.91
C LEU A 35 1.81 6.96 -6.25
N ASN A 36 0.53 6.83 -6.62
CA ASN A 36 -0.01 7.49 -7.82
C ASN A 36 0.12 9.01 -7.72
N THR A 37 -0.30 9.59 -6.59
CA THR A 37 -0.23 11.04 -6.39
C THR A 37 1.22 11.55 -6.45
N LEU A 38 2.18 10.82 -5.87
CA LEU A 38 3.59 11.18 -5.92
C LEU A 38 4.15 11.10 -7.35
N LYS A 39 3.80 10.06 -8.12
CA LYS A 39 4.20 9.96 -9.53
C LYS A 39 3.76 11.20 -10.30
N ILE A 40 2.47 11.54 -10.23
CA ILE A 40 1.90 12.67 -10.96
C ILE A 40 2.58 13.99 -10.56
N LYS A 41 2.78 14.21 -9.26
CA LYS A 41 3.45 15.42 -8.76
C LYS A 41 4.89 15.53 -9.24
N LEU A 42 5.65 14.43 -9.18
CA LEU A 42 7.04 14.42 -9.61
C LEU A 42 7.17 14.56 -11.12
N GLU A 43 6.29 13.94 -11.91
CA GLU A 43 6.24 14.14 -13.36
C GLU A 43 5.93 15.59 -13.72
N THR A 44 4.99 16.23 -13.01
CA THR A 44 4.66 17.66 -13.18
C THR A 44 5.84 18.57 -12.83
N ALA A 45 6.66 18.18 -11.85
CA ALA A 45 7.87 18.88 -11.46
C ALA A 45 9.12 18.49 -12.28
N ASP A 46 8.97 17.67 -13.33
CA ASP A 46 10.06 17.08 -14.14
C ASP A 46 11.17 16.46 -13.26
N PHE A 47 10.76 15.80 -12.18
CA PHE A 47 11.65 15.17 -11.19
C PHE A 47 12.72 16.12 -10.59
N ASN A 48 12.48 17.44 -10.58
CA ASN A 48 13.36 18.45 -9.95
C ASN A 48 13.14 18.60 -8.43
N SER A 49 12.42 17.65 -7.84
CA SER A 49 12.09 17.59 -6.42
C SER A 49 11.92 16.14 -6.00
N TYR A 50 11.81 15.91 -4.69
CA TYR A 50 11.61 14.58 -4.11
C TYR A 50 10.55 14.65 -2.99
N PRO A 51 9.83 13.57 -2.68
CA PRO A 51 8.85 13.59 -1.60
C PRO A 51 9.53 13.67 -0.23
N SER A 52 8.85 14.26 0.75
CA SER A 52 9.21 14.09 2.17
C SER A 52 9.34 12.60 2.50
N GLU A 53 10.42 12.22 3.20
CA GLU A 53 10.71 10.81 3.50
C GLU A 53 9.56 10.14 4.26
N GLU A 54 8.85 10.90 5.12
CA GLU A 54 7.69 10.41 5.87
C GLU A 54 6.60 9.84 4.95
N HIS A 55 6.48 10.37 3.72
CA HIS A 55 5.49 9.93 2.76
C HIS A 55 5.84 8.56 2.14
N ILE A 56 7.11 8.19 2.12
CA ILE A 56 7.59 6.90 1.59
C ILE A 56 7.82 5.90 2.71
N LEU A 57 8.32 6.33 3.87
CA LEU A 57 8.57 5.45 5.01
C LEU A 57 7.29 4.78 5.52
N LYS A 58 6.14 5.46 5.42
CA LYS A 58 4.84 4.87 5.70
C LYS A 58 4.43 3.73 4.75
N PHE A 59 5.16 3.48 3.66
CA PHE A 59 4.90 2.33 2.78
C PHE A 59 5.38 1.01 3.37
N LYS A 60 6.30 1.08 4.33
CA LYS A 60 6.87 -0.11 4.96
C LYS A 60 5.86 -0.76 5.87
N SER A 61 5.82 -2.09 5.81
CA SER A 61 5.17 -2.90 6.84
C SER A 61 6.16 -3.17 7.98
N LEU A 62 5.66 -3.58 9.14
CA LEU A 62 6.48 -4.13 10.23
C LEU A 62 6.12 -5.62 10.38
N PRO A 63 6.71 -6.52 9.58
CA PRO A 63 6.29 -7.92 9.51
C PRO A 63 6.34 -8.61 10.87
N GLU A 64 7.36 -8.28 11.68
CA GLU A 64 7.59 -8.85 13.00
C GLU A 64 6.46 -8.48 13.99
N ASP A 65 5.88 -7.28 13.85
CA ASP A 65 4.77 -6.80 14.68
C ASP A 65 3.45 -7.50 14.36
N LEU A 66 3.30 -8.01 13.13
CA LEU A 66 2.11 -8.75 12.71
C LEU A 66 2.02 -10.12 13.40
N ARG A 67 3.16 -10.67 13.88
CA ARG A 67 3.24 -11.96 14.58
C ARG A 67 2.50 -13.07 13.83
N ILE A 68 2.68 -13.12 12.51
CA ILE A 68 1.94 -13.98 11.59
C ILE A 68 2.18 -15.47 11.91
N ASN A 69 3.37 -15.80 12.43
CA ASN A 69 3.71 -17.12 12.97
C ASN A 69 2.77 -17.62 14.08
N LYS A 70 2.02 -16.74 14.76
CA LYS A 70 1.01 -17.09 15.78
C LYS A 70 -0.38 -17.33 15.21
N PHE A 71 -0.57 -17.28 13.89
CA PHE A 71 -1.91 -17.36 13.29
C PHE A 71 -2.40 -18.80 13.12
N THR A 72 -1.49 -19.76 13.07
CA THR A 72 -1.80 -21.15 12.71
C THR A 72 -0.87 -22.13 13.42
N THR A 73 -1.35 -23.36 13.59
CA THR A 73 -0.55 -24.54 13.98
C THR A 73 -0.47 -25.58 12.85
N SER A 74 -1.13 -25.32 11.72
CA SER A 74 -1.03 -26.13 10.50
C SER A 74 0.25 -25.79 9.74
N GLY A 75 1.07 -26.78 9.41
CA GLY A 75 2.32 -26.61 8.64
C GLY A 75 2.09 -25.94 7.28
N LYS A 76 1.09 -26.41 6.50
CA LYS A 76 0.75 -25.79 5.21
C LYS A 76 0.43 -24.30 5.33
N ASN A 77 -0.32 -23.92 6.36
CA ASN A 77 -0.67 -22.52 6.58
C ASN A 77 0.54 -21.74 7.09
N TYR A 78 1.41 -22.36 7.87
CA TYR A 78 2.64 -21.74 8.36
C TYR A 78 3.55 -21.35 7.17
N ASP A 79 3.76 -22.24 6.21
CA ASP A 79 4.61 -21.96 5.04
C ASP A 79 4.07 -20.75 4.24
N SER A 80 2.76 -20.75 3.93
CA SER A 80 2.13 -19.64 3.18
C SER A 80 2.25 -18.29 3.90
N LEU A 81 2.14 -18.30 5.22
CA LEU A 81 2.25 -17.11 6.08
C LEU A 81 3.70 -16.65 6.27
N HIS A 82 4.63 -17.60 6.36
CA HIS A 82 6.06 -17.30 6.46
C HIS A 82 6.61 -16.73 5.15
N GLU A 83 6.23 -17.30 4.00
CA GLU A 83 6.52 -16.73 2.68
C GLU A 83 6.01 -15.29 2.55
N PHE A 84 4.82 -15.03 3.10
CA PHE A 84 4.24 -13.70 3.09
C PHE A 84 5.04 -12.73 3.97
N GLU A 85 5.49 -13.16 5.15
CA GLU A 85 6.36 -12.36 6.03
C GLU A 85 7.69 -12.00 5.34
N LEU A 86 8.33 -12.97 4.66
CA LEU A 86 9.54 -12.74 3.86
C LEU A 86 9.29 -11.75 2.73
N LEU A 87 8.14 -11.85 2.07
CA LEU A 87 7.75 -10.93 1.00
C LEU A 87 7.65 -9.49 1.50
N LEU A 88 7.01 -9.27 2.66
CA LEU A 88 6.90 -7.95 3.26
C LEU A 88 8.27 -7.37 3.61
N ARG A 89 9.18 -8.19 4.16
CA ARG A 89 10.55 -7.78 4.46
C ARG A 89 11.32 -7.37 3.20
N ASN A 90 11.22 -8.14 2.12
CA ASN A 90 11.89 -7.83 0.86
C ASN A 90 11.39 -6.51 0.27
N ILE A 91 10.08 -6.24 0.39
CA ILE A 91 9.49 -5.02 -0.14
C ILE A 91 9.90 -3.79 0.67
N ASN A 92 10.12 -3.92 1.98
CA ASN A 92 10.71 -2.84 2.77
C ASN A 92 12.10 -2.42 2.25
N VAL A 93 12.92 -3.39 1.81
CA VAL A 93 14.23 -3.11 1.21
C VAL A 93 14.08 -2.42 -0.16
N GLU A 94 13.14 -2.88 -0.98
CA GLU A 94 12.85 -2.22 -2.27
C GLU A 94 12.32 -0.78 -2.06
N ILE A 95 11.55 -0.52 -1.00
CA ILE A 95 11.09 0.84 -0.63
C ILE A 95 12.26 1.74 -0.24
N ASP A 96 13.29 1.22 0.45
CA ASP A 96 14.49 1.99 0.78
C ASP A 96 15.25 2.41 -0.48
N VAL A 97 15.47 1.46 -1.39
CA VAL A 97 16.10 1.74 -2.69
C VAL A 97 15.29 2.76 -3.48
N PHE A 98 13.96 2.60 -3.50
CA PHE A 98 13.07 3.55 -4.16
C PHE A 98 13.19 4.97 -3.59
N LEU A 99 13.19 5.11 -2.26
CA LEU A 99 13.36 6.41 -1.60
C LEU A 99 14.72 7.05 -1.95
N ASP A 100 15.80 6.28 -1.88
CA ASP A 100 17.14 6.78 -2.20
C ASP A 100 17.26 7.20 -3.66
N HIS A 101 16.66 6.45 -4.58
CA HIS A 101 16.59 6.82 -5.99
C HIS A 101 15.79 8.10 -6.23
N LEU A 102 14.66 8.29 -5.54
CA LEU A 102 13.87 9.53 -5.65
C LEU A 102 14.65 10.76 -5.16
N LYS A 103 15.43 10.62 -4.08
CA LYS A 103 16.29 11.67 -3.51
C LYS A 103 17.55 11.95 -4.33
N ASN A 104 17.90 11.10 -5.29
CA ASN A 104 19.06 11.32 -6.13
C ASN A 104 18.70 12.22 -7.30
N LYS A 105 19.19 13.46 -7.29
CA LYS A 105 18.98 14.43 -8.38
C LYS A 105 19.59 13.96 -9.70
N ASP A 106 20.75 13.31 -9.64
CA ASP A 106 21.53 12.93 -10.82
C ASP A 106 21.06 11.60 -11.42
N LEU A 107 20.16 10.89 -10.72
CA LEU A 107 19.59 9.65 -11.23
C LEU A 107 18.57 9.94 -12.32
N ASN A 108 18.72 9.23 -13.43
CA ASN A 108 17.85 9.36 -14.59
C ASN A 108 16.36 9.13 -14.22
N LYS A 109 15.48 10.03 -14.69
CA LYS A 109 14.01 9.93 -14.56
C LYS A 109 13.44 8.60 -15.05
N GLU A 110 14.00 7.98 -16.08
CA GLU A 110 13.54 6.67 -16.56
C GLU A 110 13.74 5.57 -15.51
N ILE A 111 14.80 5.66 -14.70
CA ILE A 111 15.03 4.73 -13.59
C ILE A 111 13.98 4.98 -12.49
N LYS A 112 13.71 6.25 -12.15
CA LYS A 112 12.68 6.60 -11.17
C LYS A 112 11.30 6.10 -11.60
N LEU A 113 10.94 6.27 -12.89
CA LEU A 113 9.69 5.76 -13.46
C LEU A 113 9.62 4.23 -13.44
N ARG A 114 10.72 3.54 -13.72
CA ARG A 114 10.79 2.08 -13.57
C ARG A 114 10.50 1.67 -12.13
N ASP A 115 11.09 2.35 -11.16
CA ASP A 115 10.90 2.00 -9.76
C ASP A 115 9.45 2.27 -9.30
N PHE A 116 8.80 3.32 -9.79
CA PHE A 116 7.35 3.52 -9.62
C PHE A 116 6.54 2.34 -10.15
N ASN A 117 6.84 1.86 -11.36
CA ASN A 117 6.17 0.69 -11.94
C ASN A 117 6.39 -0.57 -11.10
N THR A 118 7.60 -0.77 -10.57
CA THR A 118 7.89 -1.85 -9.63
C THR A 118 7.03 -1.72 -8.38
N MET A 119 6.94 -0.53 -7.77
CA MET A 119 6.12 -0.32 -6.56
C MET A 119 4.63 -0.52 -6.82
N PHE A 120 4.09 -0.06 -7.96
CA PHE A 120 2.70 -0.31 -8.33
C PHE A 120 2.41 -1.81 -8.41
N PHE A 121 3.26 -2.55 -9.13
CA PHE A 121 3.13 -4.01 -9.23
C PHE A 121 3.18 -4.68 -7.85
N LYS A 122 4.15 -4.31 -7.01
CA LYS A 122 4.38 -4.94 -5.70
C LYS A 122 3.22 -4.69 -4.73
N PHE A 123 2.70 -3.46 -4.66
CA PHE A 123 1.56 -3.16 -3.78
C PHE A 123 0.30 -3.90 -4.20
N SER A 124 0.03 -3.96 -5.51
CA SER A 124 -1.09 -4.75 -6.04
C SER A 124 -0.91 -6.26 -5.77
N MET A 125 0.29 -6.79 -5.99
CA MET A 125 0.61 -8.19 -5.74
C MET A 125 0.47 -8.57 -4.25
N ILE A 126 0.89 -7.70 -3.33
CA ILE A 126 0.70 -7.93 -1.89
C ILE A 126 -0.77 -7.92 -1.52
N ALA A 127 -1.54 -6.94 -2.00
CA ALA A 127 -2.97 -6.87 -1.78
C ALA A 127 -3.65 -8.17 -2.26
N GLU A 128 -3.28 -8.65 -3.44
CA GLU A 128 -3.75 -9.93 -3.96
C GLU A 128 -3.33 -11.11 -3.07
N ARG A 129 -2.07 -11.18 -2.63
CA ARG A 129 -1.59 -12.24 -1.73
C ARG A 129 -2.33 -12.26 -0.41
N ILE A 130 -2.65 -11.10 0.17
CA ILE A 130 -3.50 -10.98 1.38
C ILE A 130 -4.87 -11.62 1.14
N THR A 131 -5.51 -11.34 0.00
CA THR A 131 -6.82 -11.92 -0.32
C THR A 131 -6.78 -13.44 -0.46
N ARG A 132 -5.72 -13.98 -1.09
CA ARG A 132 -5.48 -15.42 -1.21
C ARG A 132 -5.29 -16.07 0.16
N ILE A 133 -4.47 -15.47 1.04
CA ILE A 133 -4.25 -15.96 2.41
C ILE A 133 -5.56 -15.99 3.20
N LEU A 134 -6.38 -14.93 3.10
CA LEU A 134 -7.67 -14.88 3.78
C LEU A 134 -8.62 -16.00 3.32
N LYS A 135 -8.60 -16.31 2.01
CA LYS A 135 -9.36 -17.42 1.42
C LYS A 135 -8.84 -18.79 1.89
N ASP A 136 -7.53 -19.00 1.89
CA ASP A 136 -6.88 -20.26 2.31
C ASP A 136 -7.13 -20.56 3.79
N LEU A 137 -7.11 -19.53 4.63
CA LEU A 137 -7.42 -19.62 6.07
C LEU A 137 -8.93 -19.72 6.35
N LYS A 138 -9.77 -19.69 5.31
CA LYS A 138 -11.23 -19.83 5.35
C LYS A 138 -11.91 -18.85 6.29
N TYR A 139 -11.48 -17.58 6.32
CA TYR A 139 -12.19 -16.57 7.10
C TYR A 139 -13.53 -16.23 6.44
N LYS A 140 -14.61 -16.33 7.23
CA LYS A 140 -15.96 -16.00 6.76
C LYS A 140 -16.10 -14.52 6.42
N GLY A 141 -16.79 -14.23 5.31
CA GLY A 141 -17.14 -12.88 4.86
C GLY A 141 -15.99 -12.08 4.24
N PHE A 142 -14.90 -12.74 3.83
CA PHE A 142 -13.72 -12.14 3.18
C PHE A 142 -13.09 -13.11 2.17
N ASN A 143 -13.94 -13.81 1.42
CA ASN A 143 -13.57 -14.90 0.52
C ASN A 143 -13.93 -14.63 -0.94
N SER A 144 -14.39 -13.42 -1.27
CA SER A 144 -14.77 -13.03 -2.63
C SER A 144 -14.32 -11.60 -2.93
N THR A 145 -14.09 -11.34 -4.21
CA THR A 145 -13.72 -10.05 -4.78
C THR A 145 -14.67 -8.93 -4.35
N GLU A 146 -15.97 -9.22 -4.26
CA GLU A 146 -17.02 -8.28 -3.88
C GLU A 146 -16.88 -7.79 -2.44
N HIS A 147 -16.46 -8.67 -1.51
CA HIS A 147 -16.23 -8.28 -0.12
C HIS A 147 -15.03 -7.33 -0.01
N PHE A 148 -13.98 -7.56 -0.82
CA PHE A 148 -12.82 -6.68 -0.86
C PHE A 148 -13.16 -5.32 -1.46
N TYR A 149 -13.92 -5.30 -2.57
CA TYR A 149 -14.46 -4.08 -3.16
C TYR A 149 -15.28 -3.29 -2.14
N ALA A 150 -16.27 -3.92 -1.50
CA ALA A 150 -17.13 -3.25 -0.53
C ALA A 150 -16.34 -2.66 0.65
N TYR A 151 -15.34 -3.40 1.14
CA TYR A 151 -14.46 -2.92 2.21
C TYR A 151 -13.63 -1.70 1.77
N LEU A 152 -12.97 -1.75 0.62
CA LEU A 152 -12.13 -0.65 0.14
C LEU A 152 -12.96 0.57 -0.28
N LYS A 153 -14.16 0.34 -0.81
CA LYS A 153 -15.12 1.42 -1.05
C LYS A 153 -15.50 2.15 0.23
N GLN A 154 -15.82 1.40 1.29
CA GLN A 154 -16.07 2.00 2.61
C GLN A 154 -14.87 2.82 3.10
N VAL A 155 -13.65 2.30 2.94
CA VAL A 155 -12.42 3.03 3.27
C VAL A 155 -12.31 4.34 2.51
N SER A 156 -12.60 4.34 1.20
CA SER A 156 -12.59 5.54 0.36
C SER A 156 -13.65 6.56 0.81
N GLU A 157 -14.88 6.11 1.09
CA GLU A 157 -15.95 6.97 1.59
C GLU A 157 -15.60 7.61 2.95
N GLU A 158 -14.98 6.86 3.85
CA GLU A 158 -14.47 7.36 5.13
C GLU A 158 -13.34 8.39 4.93
N ASN A 159 -12.42 8.14 3.99
CA ASN A 159 -11.36 9.08 3.66
C ASN A 159 -11.91 10.40 3.11
N ALA A 160 -12.85 10.31 2.16
CA ALA A 160 -13.53 11.47 1.61
C ALA A 160 -14.23 12.28 2.71
N LYS A 161 -14.93 11.62 3.65
CA LYS A 161 -15.56 12.30 4.79
C LYS A 161 -14.57 13.05 5.68
N ARG A 162 -13.41 12.45 5.98
CA ARG A 162 -12.36 13.07 6.81
C ARG A 162 -11.74 14.31 6.16
N LYS A 163 -11.64 14.32 4.82
CA LYS A 163 -10.99 15.39 4.06
C LYS A 163 -11.92 16.49 3.54
N LYS A 164 -13.24 16.38 3.79
CA LYS A 164 -14.26 17.38 3.40
C LYS A 164 -14.10 18.77 4.02
N SER A 165 -13.20 18.96 4.99
CA SER A 165 -13.00 20.26 5.64
C SER A 165 -12.26 21.28 4.76
N VAL A 166 -11.59 20.85 3.69
CA VAL A 166 -10.85 21.73 2.77
C VAL A 166 -11.24 21.40 1.32
N PRO A 167 -11.78 22.36 0.54
CA PRO A 167 -12.05 22.13 -0.87
C PRO A 167 -10.75 21.88 -1.64
N PRO A 168 -10.72 20.92 -2.59
CA PRO A 168 -9.51 20.61 -3.35
C PRO A 168 -9.08 21.80 -4.20
N SER A 169 -7.77 21.96 -4.37
CA SER A 169 -7.19 23.02 -5.21
C SER A 169 -7.61 22.89 -6.67
N ILE A 170 -7.48 23.98 -7.44
CA ILE A 170 -7.74 23.96 -8.89
C ILE A 170 -6.82 22.93 -9.58
N ASP A 171 -5.58 22.81 -9.12
CA ASP A 171 -4.61 21.86 -9.66
C ASP A 171 -5.02 20.41 -9.40
N SER A 172 -5.49 20.11 -8.18
CA SER A 172 -6.06 18.79 -7.86
C SER A 172 -7.30 18.46 -8.69
N GLN A 173 -8.17 19.44 -8.94
CA GLN A 173 -9.38 19.25 -9.74
C GLN A 173 -9.07 18.95 -11.22
N ARG A 174 -8.07 19.66 -11.77
CA ARG A 174 -7.62 19.55 -13.17
C ARG A 174 -6.65 18.40 -13.41
N MET A 175 -6.16 17.75 -12.35
CA MET A 175 -5.24 16.62 -12.47
C MET A 175 -5.84 15.52 -13.34
N GLU A 176 -5.16 15.25 -14.44
CA GLU A 176 -5.40 14.08 -15.27
C GLU A 176 -4.70 12.88 -14.64
N ILE A 177 -5.47 11.83 -14.40
CA ILE A 177 -4.95 10.57 -13.89
C ILE A 177 -4.90 9.63 -15.07
N GLU A 178 -3.69 9.22 -15.46
CA GLU A 178 -3.49 8.26 -16.54
C GLU A 178 -4.29 6.98 -16.26
N SER A 179 -4.84 6.41 -17.33
CA SER A 179 -5.49 5.09 -17.24
C SER A 179 -4.49 4.07 -16.72
N ARG A 180 -4.78 3.52 -15.54
CA ARG A 180 -3.95 2.51 -14.91
C ARG A 180 -4.14 1.19 -15.67
N LYS A 181 -3.03 0.56 -16.09
CA LYS A 181 -3.05 -0.82 -16.60
C LYS A 181 -3.63 -1.73 -15.51
N GLU A 182 -4.45 -2.71 -15.91
CA GLU A 182 -5.19 -3.65 -15.05
C GLU A 182 -4.33 -4.21 -13.91
N ASN A 183 -4.30 -3.50 -12.78
CA ASN A 183 -3.71 -4.00 -11.53
C ASN A 183 -4.83 -4.46 -10.59
N PHE A 184 -4.46 -5.11 -9.49
CA PHE A 184 -5.41 -5.71 -8.57
C PHE A 184 -6.53 -4.74 -8.16
N PHE A 185 -6.24 -3.46 -7.89
CA PHE A 185 -7.25 -2.51 -7.43
C PHE A 185 -8.20 -2.04 -8.55
N ASP A 186 -7.71 -1.92 -9.78
CA ASP A 186 -8.56 -1.60 -10.93
C ASP A 186 -9.47 -2.79 -11.31
N GLN A 187 -8.98 -4.03 -11.14
CA GLN A 187 -9.79 -5.24 -11.30
C GLN A 187 -10.93 -5.36 -10.27
N LEU A 188 -10.84 -4.66 -9.13
CA LEU A 188 -11.95 -4.57 -8.17
C LEU A 188 -13.06 -3.62 -8.62
N GLY A 189 -12.89 -2.85 -9.68
CA GLY A 189 -13.85 -1.83 -10.10
C GLY A 189 -13.83 -0.56 -9.25
N LEU A 190 -12.71 -0.29 -8.56
CA LEU A 190 -12.52 0.89 -7.69
C LEU A 190 -11.98 2.13 -8.42
N GLY A 191 -12.03 2.16 -9.75
CA GLY A 191 -11.36 3.21 -10.53
C GLY A 191 -11.79 4.63 -10.13
N LYS A 192 -13.10 4.85 -9.93
CA LYS A 192 -13.64 6.17 -9.52
C LYS A 192 -13.23 6.54 -8.09
N GLU A 193 -13.32 5.58 -7.17
CA GLU A 193 -12.92 5.76 -5.77
C GLU A 193 -11.43 6.08 -5.66
N LEU A 194 -10.60 5.36 -6.39
CA LEU A 194 -9.15 5.60 -6.49
C LEU A 194 -8.86 7.01 -7.03
N ASP A 195 -9.47 7.39 -8.15
CA ASP A 195 -9.25 8.71 -8.75
C ASP A 195 -9.60 9.85 -7.80
N ASN A 196 -10.72 9.71 -7.09
CA ASN A 196 -11.15 10.67 -6.07
C ASN A 196 -10.14 10.74 -4.93
N ASP A 197 -9.68 9.61 -4.42
CA ASP A 197 -8.71 9.58 -3.32
C ASP A 197 -7.35 10.13 -3.74
N ILE A 198 -6.89 9.89 -4.98
CA ILE A 198 -5.64 10.45 -5.52
C ILE A 198 -5.72 11.98 -5.57
N LYS A 199 -6.86 12.53 -6.02
CA LYS A 199 -7.13 13.98 -6.01
C LYS A 199 -7.12 14.55 -4.59
N LEU A 200 -7.74 13.85 -3.64
CA LEU A 200 -7.76 14.26 -2.24
C LEU A 200 -6.40 14.18 -1.55
N GLU A 201 -5.49 13.30 -1.99
CA GLU A 201 -4.10 13.26 -1.50
C GLU A 201 -3.21 14.30 -2.17
N PHE A 202 -3.55 14.78 -3.37
CA PHE A 202 -2.71 15.70 -4.14
C PHE A 202 -2.35 16.96 -3.34
N ASP A 203 -3.33 17.61 -2.72
CA ASP A 203 -3.08 18.85 -1.99
C ASP A 203 -2.33 18.64 -0.66
N VAL A 204 -2.31 17.40 -0.15
CA VAL A 204 -1.70 17.07 1.14
C VAL A 204 -0.23 16.71 0.99
N LEU A 205 0.14 16.01 -0.08
CA LEU A 205 1.52 15.54 -0.27
C LEU A 205 2.44 16.68 -0.67
N GLN A 206 3.55 16.84 0.04
CA GLN A 206 4.52 17.89 -0.23
C GLN A 206 5.75 17.33 -0.94
N LEU A 207 6.28 18.11 -1.88
CA LEU A 207 7.57 17.86 -2.53
C LEU A 207 8.61 18.85 -2.00
N ILE A 208 9.82 18.37 -1.85
CA ILE A 208 11.00 19.13 -1.42
C ILE A 208 11.84 19.38 -2.67
N PRO A 209 12.10 20.65 -3.04
CA PRO A 209 12.96 20.95 -4.20
C PRO A 209 14.40 20.50 -3.91
N PHE A 210 15.11 20.05 -4.95
CA PHE A 210 16.55 19.89 -4.82
C PHE A 210 17.20 21.27 -4.62
N TYR A 211 18.08 21.40 -3.63
CA TYR A 211 18.84 22.63 -3.45
C TYR A 211 19.61 22.96 -4.73
N GLN A 212 19.43 24.17 -5.26
CA GLN A 212 20.37 24.73 -6.21
C GLN A 212 21.63 25.09 -5.41
N THR A 213 22.71 24.34 -5.58
CA THR A 213 24.03 24.85 -5.24
C THR A 213 24.26 26.05 -6.15
N THR A 214 24.09 27.25 -5.62
CA THR A 214 24.65 28.47 -6.20
C THR A 214 26.16 28.30 -6.21
N THR A 215 26.69 27.89 -7.35
CA THR A 215 28.11 28.00 -7.70
C THR A 215 28.42 29.41 -8.16
#